data_AF-A0A8T0Y0W5-F1
#
_entry.id   AF-A0A8T0Y0W5-F1
#
_cell.length_a   1.000
_cell.length_b   1.000
_cell.length_c   1.000
_cell.angle_alpha   90.00
_cell.angle_beta   90.00
_cell.angle_gamma   90.00
#
_symmetry.space_group_name_H-M   'P 1'
#
loop_
_entity.id
_entity.type
_entity.pdbx_description
1 polymer ?
#
loop_
_entity_poly.entity_id
_entity_poly.type
_entity_poly.pdbx_seq_one_letter_code
_entity_poly.pdbx_strand_id
1 'polypeptide(L)'
;MTDSGKCAFVLGIELVDGQDGSVTMCQRRYVDDILKRFGMDECKAVVSPVDDGRYGSWTRSLYEAEGGSTLGETGVEAGNHLRGRGKIRK
;
A
#
# COMPACT_ATOMS: atom_id res chain seq x y z
N MET A 1 25.00 29.20 13.64
CA MET A 1 23.79 28.38 13.42
C MET A 1 24.16 27.35 12.37
N THR A 2 24.12 26.07 12.73
CA THR A 2 24.52 24.97 11.85
C THR A 2 23.27 24.40 11.21
N ASP A 3 23.28 24.24 9.89
CA ASP A 3 22.20 23.59 9.16
C ASP A 3 22.12 22.10 9.56
N SER A 4 20.92 21.61 9.85
CA SER A 4 20.66 20.20 10.17
C SER A 4 20.46 19.35 8.91
N GLY A 5 20.54 19.97 7.73
CA GLY A 5 20.34 19.32 6.45
C GLY A 5 18.86 19.15 6.13
N LYS A 6 18.59 18.29 5.16
CA LYS A 6 17.25 18.05 4.63
C LYS A 6 16.33 17.41 5.68
N CYS A 7 15.11 17.93 5.78
CA CYS A 7 14.10 17.37 6.66
C CYS A 7 13.53 16.08 6.04
N ALA A 8 13.72 14.94 6.72
CA ALA A 8 13.20 13.65 6.25
C ALA A 8 11.78 13.36 6.75
N PHE A 9 11.39 13.90 7.91
CA PHE A 9 10.09 13.64 8.53
C PHE A 9 9.54 14.88 9.23
N VAL A 10 8.24 15.12 9.05
CA VAL A 10 7.48 16.14 9.79
C VAL A 10 6.25 15.48 10.39
N LEU A 11 6.09 15.56 11.71
CA LEU A 11 4.95 14.96 12.43
C LEU A 11 4.76 13.45 12.16
N GLY A 12 5.84 12.73 11.84
CA GLY A 12 5.80 11.31 11.48
C GLY A 12 5.42 11.01 10.02
N ILE A 13 5.22 12.05 9.20
CA ILE A 13 4.99 11.95 7.76
C ILE A 13 6.33 12.13 7.05
N GLU A 14 6.63 11.24 6.11
CA GLU A 14 7.87 11.25 5.34
C GLU A 14 7.83 12.37 4.29
N LEU A 15 8.93 13.10 4.13
CA LEU A 15 9.12 14.07 3.06
C LEU A 15 10.01 13.47 1.98
N VAL A 16 9.55 13.57 0.73
CA VAL A 16 10.24 13.07 -0.46
C VAL A 16 10.53 14.23 -1.39
N ASP A 17 11.80 14.54 -1.57
CA ASP A 17 12.25 15.54 -2.53
C ASP A 17 12.16 15.00 -3.96
N GLY A 18 11.49 15.73 -4.85
CA GLY A 18 11.48 15.50 -6.28
C GLY A 18 12.71 16.11 -6.97
N GLN A 19 13.08 15.55 -8.11
CA GLN A 19 14.20 16.06 -8.92
C GLN A 19 13.93 17.45 -9.51
N ASP A 20 12.65 17.80 -9.65
CA ASP A 20 12.14 19.11 -10.09
C ASP A 20 12.10 20.16 -8.95
N GLY A 21 12.57 19.80 -7.76
CA GLY A 21 12.52 20.66 -6.57
C GLY A 21 11.18 20.64 -5.84
N SER A 22 10.23 19.79 -6.26
CA SER A 22 9.01 19.54 -5.50
C SER A 22 9.32 18.82 -4.18
N VAL A 23 8.43 18.98 -3.20
CA VAL A 23 8.47 18.19 -1.96
C VAL A 23 7.11 17.53 -1.81
N THR A 24 7.10 16.20 -1.78
CA THR A 24 5.89 15.40 -1.61
C THR A 24 5.84 14.80 -0.21
N MET A 25 4.65 14.73 0.38
CA MET A 25 4.44 14.03 1.65
C MET A 25 4.02 12.58 1.40
N CYS A 26 4.80 11.62 1.93
CA CYS A 26 4.49 10.20 1.90
C CYS A 26 3.90 9.76 3.24
N GLN A 27 2.62 9.35 3.22
CA GLN A 27 1.88 8.92 4.41
C GLN A 27 1.87 7.40 4.61
N ARG A 28 2.58 6.61 3.80
CA ARG A 28 2.49 5.14 3.81
C ARG A 28 2.71 4.56 5.21
N ARG A 29 3.80 4.94 5.85
CA ARG A 29 4.13 4.49 7.22
C ARG A 29 3.10 4.95 8.26
N TYR A 30 2.62 6.18 8.14
CA TYR A 30 1.59 6.72 9.03
C TYR A 30 0.28 5.92 8.93
N VAL A 31 -0.13 5.57 7.71
CA VAL A 31 -1.31 4.75 7.46
C VAL A 31 -1.11 3.34 8.04
N ASP A 32 0.02 2.70 7.79
CA ASP A 32 0.32 1.36 8.31
C ASP A 32 0.28 1.33 9.85
N ASP A 33 0.87 2.33 10.49
CA ASP A 33 0.90 2.45 11.95
C ASP A 33 -0.51 2.65 12.54
N ILE A 34 -1.37 3.42 11.86
CA ILE A 34 -2.77 3.59 12.25
C ILE A 34 -3.56 2.30 12.08
N LEU A 35 -3.46 1.63 10.93
CA LEU A 35 -4.20 0.42 10.65
C LEU A 35 -3.86 -0.67 11.67
N LYS A 36 -2.57 -0.87 11.97
CA LYS A 36 -2.13 -1.81 13.02
C LYS A 36 -2.65 -1.43 14.40
N ARG A 37 -2.64 -0.14 14.76
CA ARG A 37 -3.12 0.34 16.06
C ARG A 37 -4.59 0.00 16.31
N PHE A 38 -5.39 -0.05 15.25
CA PHE A 38 -6.81 -0.38 15.33
C PHE A 38 -7.14 -1.82 14.88
N GLY A 39 -6.14 -2.67 14.60
CA GLY A 39 -6.34 -4.06 14.17
C GLY A 39 -6.99 -4.18 12.78
N MET A 40 -6.68 -3.25 11.88
CA MET A 40 -7.22 -3.15 10.51
C MET A 40 -6.16 -3.47 9.44
N ASP A 41 -5.01 -4.02 9.83
CA ASP A 41 -3.89 -4.32 8.93
C ASP A 41 -4.14 -5.55 8.03
N GLU A 42 -5.17 -6.34 8.30
CA GLU A 42 -5.64 -7.44 7.44
C GLU A 42 -6.83 -7.03 6.53
N CYS A 43 -7.29 -5.78 6.60
CA CYS A 43 -8.39 -5.32 5.75
C CYS A 43 -7.98 -5.24 4.27
N LYS A 44 -8.91 -5.58 3.37
CA LYS A 44 -8.69 -5.43 1.93
C LYS A 44 -8.57 -3.95 1.57
N ALA A 45 -7.55 -3.62 0.79
CA ALA A 45 -7.39 -2.28 0.24
C ALA A 45 -8.52 -1.95 -0.73
N VAL A 46 -9.04 -0.72 -0.65
CA VAL A 46 -9.98 -0.15 -1.61
C VAL A 46 -9.38 1.12 -2.19
N VAL A 47 -9.71 1.44 -3.44
CA VAL A 47 -9.12 2.59 -4.16
C VAL A 47 -9.53 3.93 -3.53
N SER A 48 -10.73 3.99 -2.95
CA SER A 48 -11.25 5.18 -2.28
C SER A 48 -12.07 4.77 -1.05
N PRO A 49 -12.01 5.51 0.07
CA PRO A 49 -12.86 5.28 1.22
C PRO A 49 -14.37 5.38 0.92
N VAL A 50 -14.75 6.04 -0.18
CA VAL A 50 -16.13 6.17 -0.64
C VAL A 50 -16.56 4.95 -1.46
N ASP A 51 -15.61 4.16 -1.96
CA ASP A 51 -15.89 2.95 -2.73
C ASP A 51 -16.21 1.80 -1.75
N ASP A 52 -17.48 1.65 -1.41
CA ASP A 52 -18.02 0.54 -0.59
C ASP A 52 -18.08 -0.78 -1.38
N GLY A 53 -17.47 -0.89 -2.57
CA GLY A 53 -17.52 -2.09 -3.41
C GLY A 53 -18.90 -2.44 -3.97
N ARG A 54 -19.98 -1.81 -3.48
CA ARG A 54 -21.37 -1.99 -3.94
C ARG A 54 -21.67 -1.25 -5.25
N TYR A 55 -20.89 -0.21 -5.57
CA TYR A 55 -21.01 0.56 -6.81
C TYR A 55 -19.93 0.22 -7.85
N GLY A 56 -19.05 -0.73 -7.52
CA GLY A 56 -17.78 -0.99 -8.21
C GLY A 56 -17.86 -1.56 -9.62
N SER A 57 -19.05 -1.84 -10.19
CA SER A 57 -19.15 -2.32 -11.58
C SER A 57 -19.07 -1.19 -12.60
N TRP A 58 -19.50 0.03 -12.26
CA TRP A 58 -19.53 1.17 -13.19
C TRP A 58 -18.34 2.12 -13.02
N THR A 59 -17.82 2.28 -11.80
CA THR A 59 -16.63 3.11 -11.52
C THR A 59 -15.35 2.48 -12.08
N ARG A 60 -15.23 1.15 -12.04
CA ARG A 60 -14.13 0.40 -12.69
C ARG A 60 -14.10 0.63 -14.20
N SER A 61 -15.28 0.69 -14.85
CA SER A 61 -15.40 0.98 -16.28
C SER A 61 -14.97 2.40 -16.65
N LEU A 62 -15.15 3.39 -15.76
CA LEU A 62 -14.72 4.77 -16.01
C LEU A 62 -13.21 4.94 -15.85
N TYR A 63 -12.61 4.28 -14.86
CA TYR A 63 -11.16 4.33 -14.63
C TYR A 63 -10.35 3.58 -15.72
N GLU A 64 -10.87 2.45 -16.23
CA GLU A 64 -10.28 1.74 -17.36
C GLU A 64 -10.44 2.52 -18.68
N ALA A 65 -11.57 3.22 -18.87
CA ALA A 65 -11.80 4.05 -20.04
C ALA A 65 -10.88 5.29 -20.10
N GLU A 66 -10.44 5.81 -18.95
CA GLU A 66 -9.47 6.91 -18.86
C GLU A 66 -8.00 6.46 -18.94
N GLY A 67 -7.74 5.18 -19.25
CA GLY A 67 -6.38 4.69 -19.51
C GLY A 67 -5.51 4.51 -18.26
N GLY A 68 -6.11 4.43 -17.07
CA GLY A 68 -5.39 4.10 -15.84
C GLY A 68 -4.96 2.63 -15.86
N SER A 69 -3.68 2.37 -16.15
CA SER A 69 -3.13 1.02 -16.15
C SER A 69 -3.18 0.40 -14.76
N THR A 70 -3.83 -0.75 -14.61
CA THR A 70 -3.72 -1.61 -13.43
C THR A 70 -2.30 -2.18 -13.37
N LEU A 71 -1.45 -1.60 -12.54
CA LEU A 71 -0.13 -2.18 -12.26
C LEU A 71 -0.33 -3.39 -11.34
N GLY A 72 -0.63 -4.52 -11.98
CA GLY A 72 -0.28 -5.88 -11.57
C GLY A 72 -0.75 -6.37 -10.19
N GLU A 73 -2.01 -6.81 -10.09
CA GLU A 73 -2.39 -7.87 -9.16
C GLU A 73 -1.99 -9.23 -9.75
N THR A 74 -0.70 -9.52 -9.83
CA THR A 74 -0.22 -10.89 -10.06
C THR A 74 0.97 -11.19 -9.16
N GLY A 75 0.71 -11.95 -8.09
CA GLY A 75 1.70 -12.86 -7.54
C GLY A 75 2.22 -12.58 -6.12
N VAL A 76 1.38 -12.74 -5.09
CA VAL A 76 1.83 -13.21 -3.76
C VAL A 76 0.72 -14.06 -3.10
N GLU A 77 0.32 -15.17 -3.71
CA GLU A 77 -0.66 -16.12 -3.12
C GLU A 77 -0.36 -17.60 -3.46
N ALA A 78 0.93 -17.96 -3.59
CA ALA A 78 1.35 -19.35 -3.71
C ALA A 78 2.65 -19.60 -2.93
N GLY A 79 2.55 -19.58 -1.61
CA GLY A 79 3.75 -19.75 -0.78
C GLY A 79 3.52 -20.18 0.66
N ASN A 80 2.35 -20.69 1.06
CA ASN A 80 2.25 -21.23 2.42
C ASN A 80 1.11 -22.21 2.69
N HIS A 81 0.95 -23.28 1.91
CA HIS A 81 0.32 -24.48 2.46
C HIS A 81 0.62 -25.72 1.63
N LEU A 82 0.87 -26.83 2.32
CA LEU A 82 1.01 -28.22 1.84
C LEU A 82 2.43 -28.68 1.44
N ARG A 83 3.19 -29.14 2.44
CA ARG A 83 3.55 -30.58 2.58
C ARG A 83 4.39 -30.84 3.83
N GLY A 84 3.71 -30.94 4.97
CA GLY A 84 4.17 -31.80 6.07
C GLY A 84 3.43 -33.13 6.00
N ARG A 85 4.01 -34.15 5.34
CA ARG A 85 3.70 -35.58 5.56
C ARG A 85 4.81 -36.45 4.95
N GLY A 86 5.54 -37.18 5.81
CA GLY A 86 6.01 -38.52 5.42
C GLY A 86 7.47 -38.90 5.68
N LYS A 87 7.70 -39.48 6.86
CA LYS A 87 8.45 -40.72 7.12
C LYS A 87 9.99 -40.75 7.07
N ILE A 88 10.47 -41.03 8.29
CA ILE A 88 11.73 -41.63 8.75
C ILE A 88 12.06 -42.96 8.03
N ARG A 89 13.38 -43.27 8.01
CA ARG A 89 14.08 -44.59 7.88
C ARG A 89 14.57 -44.87 6.44
N LYS A 90 15.81 -45.30 6.22
CA LYS A 90 16.76 -46.07 7.03
C LYS A 90 18.19 -45.69 6.68
#